data_AF-A0A6N8G071-F1
#
_entry.id   AF-A0A6N8G071-F1
#
_cell.length_a   1.000
_cell.length_b   1.000
_cell.length_c   1.000
_cell.angle_alpha   90.00
_cell.angle_beta   90.00
_cell.angle_gamma   90.00
#
_symmetry.space_group_name_H-M   'P 1'
#
loop_
_entity.id
_entity.type
_entity.pdbx_description
1 polymer ?
#
loop_
_entity_poly.entity_id
_entity_poly.type
_entity_poly.pdbx_seq_one_letter_code
_entity_poly.pdbx_strand_id
1 'polypeptide(L)' 'MLTLEQIEAAILTLPPDEFRRLRQWFFDLDYQRWDEQLEQDIADGKLEALAEEAIAEFKAGRYRELVKSTGQFGQV' A
#
# COMPACT_ATOMS: atom_id res chain seq x y z
N MET A 1 -23.35 -3.73 20.13
CA MET A 1 -22.54 -3.48 18.92
C MET A 1 -22.87 -2.07 18.45
N LEU A 2 -21.86 -1.30 18.05
CA LEU A 2 -22.08 -0.06 17.30
C LEU A 2 -22.39 -0.43 15.84
N THR A 3 -23.33 0.27 15.21
CA THR A 3 -23.55 0.13 13.77
C THR A 3 -22.52 0.94 13.00
N LEU A 4 -22.37 0.65 11.70
CA LEU A 4 -21.45 1.40 10.84
C LEU A 4 -21.83 2.89 10.82
N GLU A 5 -23.12 3.21 10.72
CA GLU A 5 -23.64 4.56 10.69
C GLU A 5 -23.32 5.32 11.99
N GLN A 6 -23.32 4.63 13.14
CA GLN A 6 -22.94 5.24 14.42
C GLN A 6 -21.44 5.55 14.48
N ILE A 7 -20.60 4.71 13.87
CA ILE A 7 -19.16 4.95 13.76
C ILE A 7 -18.89 6.13 12.82
N GLU A 8 -19.53 6.17 11.65
CA GLU A 8 -19.42 7.28 10.70
C GLU A 8 -19.83 8.61 11.34
N ALA A 9 -20.97 8.63 12.04
CA ALA A 9 -21.43 9.81 12.75
C ALA A 9 -20.42 10.27 13.81
N ALA A 10 -19.83 9.34 14.58
CA ALA A 10 -18.80 9.67 15.56
C ALA A 10 -17.53 10.25 14.89
N ILE A 11 -17.10 9.69 13.76
CA ILE A 11 -15.94 10.17 12.99
C ILE A 11 -16.17 11.61 12.51
N LEU A 12 -17.38 11.94 12.05
CA LEU A 12 -17.73 13.30 11.61
C LEU A 12 -17.66 14.33 12.74
N THR A 13 -17.79 13.91 14.00
CA THR A 13 -17.69 14.80 15.16
C THR A 13 -16.28 14.97 15.70
N LEU A 14 -15.29 14.25 15.16
CA LEU A 14 -13.92 14.29 15.69
C LEU A 14 -13.23 15.64 15.44
N PRO A 15 -12.46 16.15 16.41
CA PRO A 15 -11.54 17.25 16.18
C PRO A 15 -10.51 16.90 15.09
N PRO A 16 -9.97 17.90 14.37
CA PRO A 16 -9.03 17.66 13.27
C PRO A 16 -7.79 16.82 13.65
N ASP A 17 -7.27 16.96 14.87
CA ASP A 17 -6.12 16.18 15.36
C ASP A 17 -6.47 14.69 15.56
N GLU A 18 -7.62 14.41 16.15
CA GLU A 18 -8.09 13.04 16.37
C GLU A 18 -8.46 12.37 15.05
N PHE A 19 -9.08 13.10 14.14
CA PHE A 19 -9.35 12.62 12.78
C PHE A 19 -8.06 12.28 12.03
N ARG A 20 -7.01 13.11 12.13
CA ARG A 20 -5.70 12.81 11.54
C ARG A 20 -5.10 11.53 12.10
N ARG A 21 -5.16 11.35 13.43
CA ARG A 21 -4.66 10.15 14.11
C ARG A 21 -5.44 8.90 13.71
N LEU A 22 -6.77 8.98 13.66
CA LEU A 22 -7.65 7.91 13.20
C LEU A 22 -7.28 7.50 11.77
N ARG A 23 -7.13 8.48 10.88
CA ARG A 23 -6.79 8.23 9.48
C ARG A 23 -5.43 7.54 9.34
N GLN A 24 -4.41 7.96 10.09
CA GLN A 24 -3.11 7.31 10.07
C GLN A 24 -3.22 5.84 10.50
N TRP A 25 -3.87 5.59 11.64
CA TRP A 25 -4.08 4.24 12.13
C TRP A 25 -4.86 3.37 11.14
N PHE A 26 -5.86 3.93 10.46
CA PHE A 26 -6.62 3.20 9.44
C PHE A 26 -5.75 2.80 8.24
N PHE A 27 -4.87 3.69 7.77
CA PHE A 27 -3.91 3.34 6.73
C PHE A 27 -2.94 2.25 7.18
N ASP A 28 -2.41 2.33 8.40
CA ASP A 28 -1.51 1.31 8.93
C ASP A 28 -2.20 -0.07 8.99
N LEU A 29 -3.48 -0.10 9.40
CA LEU A 29 -4.28 -1.32 9.39
C LEU A 29 -4.54 -1.86 7.98
N ASP A 30 -4.82 -0.97 7.02
CA ASP A 30 -5.06 -1.35 5.63
C ASP A 30 -3.78 -1.93 5.00
N TYR A 31 -2.62 -1.32 5.28
CA TYR A 31 -1.32 -1.86 4.86
C TYR A 31 -1.06 -3.25 5.45
N GLN A 32 -1.34 -3.46 6.75
CA GLN A 32 -1.18 -4.79 7.37
C GLN A 32 -2.07 -5.84 6.70
N ARG A 33 -3.34 -5.51 6.40
CA ARG A 33 -4.25 -6.43 5.71
C ARG A 33 -3.81 -6.71 4.28
N TRP A 34 -3.27 -5.70 3.61
CA TRP A 34 -2.72 -5.86 2.27
C TRP A 34 -1.50 -6.78 2.28
N ASP A 35 -0.59 -6.64 3.26
CA ASP A 35 0.55 -7.53 3.44
C ASP A 35 0.09 -8.99 3.65
N GLU A 36 -0.86 -9.22 4.56
CA GLU A 36 -1.43 -10.56 4.81
C GLU A 36 -2.05 -11.17 3.55
N GLN A 37 -2.82 -10.38 2.79
CA GLN A 37 -3.44 -10.84 1.55
C GLN A 37 -2.39 -11.15 0.48
N LEU A 38 -1.37 -10.30 0.35
CA LEU A 38 -0.28 -10.49 -0.60
C LEU A 38 0.48 -11.79 -0.30
N GLU A 39 0.81 -12.04 0.97
CA GLU A 39 1.47 -13.28 1.41
C GLU A 39 0.64 -14.51 1.06
N GLN A 40 -0.69 -14.45 1.27
CA GLN A 40 -1.58 -15.54 0.89
C GLN A 40 -1.65 -15.73 -0.62
N ASP A 41 -1.72 -14.65 -1.41
CA ASP A 41 -1.76 -14.73 -2.87
C ASP A 41 -0.45 -15.30 -3.46
N ILE A 42 0.69 -15.01 -2.82
CA ILE A 42 1.99 -15.62 -3.11
C ILE A 42 1.94 -17.12 -2.79
N ALA A 43 1.47 -17.50 -1.60
CA ALA A 43 1.37 -18.90 -1.18
C ALA A 43 0.41 -19.72 -2.08
N ASP A 44 -0.65 -19.08 -2.58
CA ASP A 44 -1.60 -19.68 -3.52
C ASP A 44 -1.05 -19.75 -4.96
N GLY A 45 0.14 -19.20 -5.23
CA GLY A 45 0.77 -19.18 -6.55
C GLY A 45 0.08 -18.25 -7.56
N LYS A 46 -0.79 -17.34 -7.13
CA LYS A 46 -1.56 -16.46 -8.03
C LYS A 46 -0.68 -15.49 -8.80
N LEU A 47 0.51 -15.19 -8.26
CA LEU A 47 1.46 -14.26 -8.85
C LEU A 47 2.55 -14.94 -9.68
N GLU A 48 2.55 -16.28 -9.78
CA GLU A 48 3.61 -17.01 -10.48
C GLU A 48 3.68 -16.64 -11.97
N ALA A 49 2.53 -16.55 -12.64
CA ALA A 49 2.46 -16.16 -14.05
C ALA A 49 3.04 -14.76 -14.31
N LEU A 50 2.78 -13.81 -13.39
CA LEU A 50 3.32 -12.46 -13.47
C LEU A 50 4.83 -12.44 -13.20
N ALA A 51 5.32 -13.29 -12.29
CA ALA A 51 6.73 -13.44 -12.02
C ALA A 51 7.48 -14.02 -13.23
N GLU A 52 6.94 -15.06 -13.86
CA GLU A 52 7.48 -15.67 -15.07
C GLU A 52 7.55 -14.65 -16.23
N GLU A 53 6.48 -13.89 -16.44
CA GLU A 53 6.42 -12.82 -17.44
C GLU A 53 7.49 -11.76 -17.18
N ALA A 54 7.56 -11.23 -15.96
CA ALA A 54 8.54 -10.21 -15.59
C ALA A 54 9.99 -10.70 -15.80
N ILE A 55 10.28 -11.95 -15.48
CA ILE A 55 11.59 -12.57 -15.72
C ILE A 55 11.88 -12.68 -17.22
N ALA A 56 10.89 -13.06 -18.03
CA ALA A 56 11.04 -13.17 -19.48
C ALA A 56 11.28 -11.81 -20.14
N GLU A 57 10.53 -10.78 -19.75
CA GLU A 57 10.71 -9.38 -20.17
C GLU A 57 12.09 -8.86 -19.81
N PHE A 58 12.54 -9.10 -18.57
CA PHE A 58 13.86 -8.71 -18.10
C PHE A 58 14.98 -9.37 -18.92
N LYS A 59 14.89 -10.69 -19.15
CA LYS A 59 15.85 -11.43 -19.99
C LYS A 59 15.87 -10.94 -21.44
N ALA A 60 14.74 -10.45 -21.94
CA ALA A 60 14.63 -9.88 -23.27
C ALA A 60 15.08 -8.41 -23.35
N GLY A 61 15.58 -7.83 -22.26
CA GLY A 61 16.01 -6.43 -22.21
C GLY A 61 14.85 -5.43 -22.25
N ARG A 62 13.62 -5.89 -22.02
CA ARG A 62 12.40 -5.05 -22.01
C ARG A 62 12.15 -4.51 -20.61
N TYR A 63 13.10 -3.74 -20.10
CA TYR A 63 12.95 -3.05 -18.82
C TYR A 63 13.49 -1.63 -18.92
N ARG A 64 13.02 -0.77 -18.02
CA ARG A 64 13.57 0.58 -17.84
C ARG A 64 14.36 0.59 -16.54
N GLU A 65 15.64 0.91 -16.64
CA GLU A 65 16.45 1.16 -15.45
C GLU A 65 15.89 2.36 -14.69
N LEU A 66 15.75 2.20 -13.37
CA LEU A 66 15.42 3.32 -12.50
C LEU A 66 16.68 4.18 -12.37
N VAL A 67 16.65 5.36 -12.98
CA VAL A 67 17.73 6.33 -12.82
C VAL A 67 17.79 6.73 -11.36
N LYS A 68 18.89 6.40 -10.67
CA LYS A 68 19.16 6.94 -9.34
C LYS A 68 19.35 8.44 -9.51
N SER A 69 18.33 9.22 -9.16
CA SER A 69 18.50 10.66 -8.96
C SER A 69 19.47 10.86 -7.80
N THR A 70 20.75 10.94 -8.15
CA THR A 70 21.80 11.35 -7.23
C THR A 70 21.81 12.87 -7.26
N GLY A 71 21.19 13.48 -6.24
CA GLY A 71 21.44 14.87 -5.87
C GLY A 71 20.46 15.91 -6.43
N GLN A 72 19.36 16.16 -5.71
CA GLN A 72 18.84 17.51 -5.42
C GLN A 72 17.69 17.44 -4.39
N PHE A 73 18.01 17.05 -3.15
CA PHE A 73 17.18 17.43 -1.99
C PHE A 73 18.09 18.01 -0.90
N GLY A 74 18.87 19.02 -1.31
CA GLY A 74 19.62 19.90 -0.43
C GLY A 74 19.50 21.31 -0.97
N GLN A 75 18.83 22.17 -0.20
CA GLN A 75 18.47 23.57 -0.44
C GLN A 75 17.23 23.78 -1.34
N VAL A 76 16.06 23.93 -0.73
CA VAL A 76 15.52 25.20 -0.20
C VAL A 76 14.51 24.92 0.91
#